data_AF-A0A6A5KAC2-F1
#
_entry.id   AF-A0A6A5KAC2-F1
#
_cell.length_a   1.000
_cell.length_b   1.000
_cell.length_c   1.000
_cell.angle_alpha   90.00
_cell.angle_beta   90.00
_cell.angle_gamma   90.00
#
_symmetry.space_group_name_H-M   'P 1'
#
loop_
_entity.id
_entity.type
_entity.pdbx_description
1 polymer ?
#
loop_
_entity_poly.entity_id
_entity_poly.type
_entity_poly.pdbx_seq_one_letter_code
_entity_poly.pdbx_strand_id
1 'polypeptide(L)'
;MAAAPPCPHSPPLLRRRDHIPLPNDRTSCLICFDTYFSRREDGSKVRPALLPCNHVFCNRCMEEHREYSLLCPNNWCDDEAAPLSDTCERCIEWASKYQQLAPTKVVVMVDPKPMLSSLKSYFADLASSHKECKLTLSIRRTLFGHFETTLLNAEGWVFDVDGLAEVLDPLLAIQDRAYWLKKPYGKKLAKPAPSILVDASLPANEQNRDLWPNDEEPWISTVLRIWAKVQIDAEGEVKDADFKGYSTRRHEREGTMNFEFAIKQILDHRLGEDGGEKEYLVQWVGYPMPKYYKWVARAWMSGPGVHAAYDRLHSI
;
A
#
# COMPACT_ATOMS: atom_id res chain seq x y z
N MET A 1 0.87 -3.41 44.62
CA MET A 1 0.00 -2.69 43.67
C MET A 1 0.63 -2.82 42.30
N ALA A 2 -0.08 -3.39 41.32
CA ALA A 2 0.42 -3.44 39.95
C ALA A 2 0.56 -2.00 39.42
N ALA A 3 1.70 -1.68 38.80
CA ALA A 3 1.89 -0.38 38.18
C ALA A 3 0.84 -0.18 37.07
N ALA A 4 0.29 1.03 36.95
CA ALA A 4 -0.60 1.36 35.84
C ALA A 4 0.13 1.08 34.50
N PRO A 5 -0.56 0.52 33.50
CA PRO A 5 0.05 0.24 32.21
C PRO A 5 0.60 1.55 31.61
N PRO A 6 1.79 1.51 30.96
CA PRO A 6 2.35 2.69 30.35
C PRO A 6 1.40 3.23 29.27
N CYS A 7 1.17 4.55 29.32
CA CYS A 7 0.36 5.25 28.34
C CYS A 7 0.86 4.93 26.92
N PRO A 8 -0.03 4.65 25.95
CA PRO A 8 0.40 4.42 24.58
C PRO A 8 1.28 5.59 24.09
N HIS A 9 0.90 6.85 24.26
CA HIS A 9 1.73 8.00 23.83
C HIS A 9 3.14 8.12 24.46
N SER A 10 3.46 7.33 25.48
CA SER A 10 4.75 7.37 26.15
C SER A 10 5.27 5.96 26.41
N PRO A 11 5.62 5.22 25.34
CA PRO A 11 6.17 3.88 25.50
C PRO A 11 7.50 3.97 26.27
N PRO A 12 7.79 2.99 27.14
CA PRO A 12 9.04 2.97 27.88
C PRO A 12 10.23 2.94 26.92
N LEU A 13 11.14 3.90 27.10
CA LEU A 13 12.41 3.93 26.39
C LEU A 13 13.39 2.98 27.05
N LEU A 14 13.91 2.04 26.26
CA LEU A 14 14.94 1.12 26.73
C LEU A 14 16.28 1.84 26.79
N ARG A 15 17.02 1.58 27.87
CA ARG A 15 18.39 2.01 28.09
C ARG A 15 19.31 0.83 27.80
N ARG A 16 20.54 1.13 27.37
CA ARG A 16 21.56 0.11 27.06
C ARG A 16 21.85 -0.85 28.24
N ARG A 17 21.58 -0.39 29.47
CA ARG A 17 21.80 -1.16 30.70
C ARG A 17 20.62 -2.04 31.11
N ASP A 18 19.48 -1.95 30.42
CA ASP A 18 18.27 -2.63 30.87
C ASP A 18 18.33 -4.15 30.60
N HIS A 19 19.39 -4.64 29.92
CA HIS A 19 19.66 -6.06 29.62
C HIS A 19 18.47 -6.83 29.04
N ILE A 20 17.47 -6.13 28.51
CA ILE A 20 16.33 -6.74 27.87
C ILE A 20 16.85 -7.29 26.54
N PRO A 21 16.79 -8.62 26.31
CA PRO A 21 17.02 -9.16 24.99
C PRO A 21 16.02 -8.47 24.07
N LEU A 22 16.52 -7.69 23.11
CA LEU A 22 15.65 -7.14 22.10
C LEU A 22 15.03 -8.35 21.37
N PRO A 23 13.70 -8.36 21.15
CA PRO A 23 13.07 -9.48 20.47
C PRO A 23 13.80 -9.77 19.16
N ASN A 24 14.19 -11.04 18.96
CA ASN A 24 14.88 -11.56 17.78
C ASN A 24 16.28 -10.95 17.51
N ASP A 25 17.06 -10.63 18.55
CA ASP A 25 18.42 -10.07 18.43
C ASP A 25 18.50 -8.78 17.58
N ARG A 26 17.38 -8.07 17.46
CA ARG A 26 17.29 -6.92 16.56
C ARG A 26 18.12 -5.77 17.08
N THR A 27 19.09 -5.35 16.30
CA THR A 27 19.98 -4.22 16.62
C THR A 27 19.54 -2.90 15.98
N SER A 28 18.47 -2.89 15.17
CA SER A 28 18.01 -1.71 14.43
C SER A 28 16.47 -1.55 14.40
N CYS A 29 16.03 -0.33 14.09
CA CYS A 29 14.62 0.01 13.92
C CYS A 29 14.05 -0.55 12.60
N LEU A 30 12.86 -1.14 12.63
CA LEU A 30 12.21 -1.65 11.41
C LEU A 30 11.63 -0.59 10.47
N ILE A 31 11.51 0.65 10.94
CA ILE A 31 10.90 1.74 10.17
C ILE A 31 11.99 2.55 9.48
N CYS A 32 12.99 3.01 10.23
CA CYS A 32 14.06 3.86 9.70
C CYS A 32 15.42 3.16 9.57
N PHE A 33 15.52 1.88 9.93
CA PHE A 33 16.74 1.05 9.84
C PHE A 33 17.95 1.50 10.67
N ASP A 34 17.84 2.61 11.41
CA ASP A 34 18.87 3.06 12.33
C ASP A 34 19.21 2.01 13.39
N THR A 35 20.50 1.82 13.65
CA THR A 35 21.00 0.97 14.73
C THR A 35 20.64 1.56 16.10
N TYR A 36 20.04 0.78 16.98
CA TYR A 36 19.72 1.19 18.34
C TYR A 36 20.97 1.58 19.12
N PHE A 37 20.82 2.57 19.99
CA PHE A 37 21.87 3.16 20.82
C PHE A 37 23.01 3.85 20.04
N SER A 38 22.92 3.94 18.72
CA SER A 38 23.83 4.74 17.89
C SER A 38 23.49 6.24 17.96
N ARG A 39 24.31 7.05 17.28
CA ARG A 39 24.02 8.46 16.99
C ARG A 39 23.70 8.62 15.51
N ARG A 40 22.71 9.46 15.22
CA ARG A 40 22.38 9.92 13.88
C ARG A 40 23.30 11.05 13.43
N GLU A 41 23.17 11.44 12.16
CA GLU A 41 23.91 12.57 11.57
C GLU A 41 23.62 13.90 12.28
N ASP A 42 22.38 14.10 12.72
CA ASP A 42 21.96 15.27 13.51
C ASP A 42 22.46 15.25 14.98
N GLY A 43 23.24 14.22 15.35
CA GLY A 43 23.80 14.03 16.68
C GLY A 43 22.84 13.44 17.71
N SER A 44 21.56 13.25 17.36
CA SER A 44 20.55 12.63 18.22
C SER A 44 20.84 11.14 18.42
N LYS A 45 20.36 10.57 19.55
CA LYS A 45 20.56 9.15 19.87
C LYS A 45 19.34 8.33 19.45
N VAL A 46 19.59 7.20 18.80
CA VAL A 46 18.56 6.25 18.41
C VAL A 46 18.13 5.45 19.64
N ARG A 47 17.08 5.91 20.33
CA ARG A 47 16.58 5.24 21.54
C ARG A 47 15.48 4.25 21.19
N PRO A 48 15.63 2.96 21.50
CA PRO A 48 14.55 1.99 21.37
C PRO A 48 13.40 2.29 22.34
N ALA A 49 12.17 2.19 21.84
CA ALA A 49 10.92 2.26 22.57
C ALA A 49 10.27 0.86 22.54
N LEU A 50 9.97 0.31 23.71
CA LEU A 50 9.30 -0.98 23.84
C LEU A 50 7.79 -0.77 23.91
N LEU A 51 7.07 -1.41 22.99
CA LEU A 51 5.62 -1.40 22.98
C LEU A 51 5.03 -2.49 23.91
N PRO A 52 3.76 -2.34 24.33
CA PRO A 52 3.06 -3.35 25.13
C PRO A 52 3.05 -4.74 24.49
N CYS A 53 2.98 -4.81 23.16
CA CYS A 53 3.06 -6.03 22.35
C CYS A 53 4.49 -6.58 22.21
N ASN A 54 5.41 -6.14 23.05
CA ASN A 54 6.84 -6.43 23.06
C ASN A 54 7.63 -6.05 21.79
N HIS A 55 7.01 -5.42 20.79
CA HIS A 55 7.75 -4.91 19.64
C HIS A 55 8.59 -3.68 19.99
N VAL A 56 9.76 -3.56 19.35
CA VAL A 56 10.70 -2.46 19.58
C VAL A 56 10.89 -1.66 18.30
N PHE A 57 10.78 -0.34 18.42
CA PHE A 57 11.02 0.65 17.36
C PHE A 57 11.86 1.80 17.92
N CYS A 58 12.42 2.68 17.07
CA CYS A 58 13.09 3.87 17.61
C CYS A 58 12.05 4.90 18.07
N ASN A 59 12.40 5.69 19.09
CA ASN A 59 11.51 6.66 19.70
C ASN A 59 10.92 7.64 18.68
N ARG A 60 11.74 8.14 17.75
CA ARG A 60 11.28 9.11 16.76
C ARG A 60 10.21 8.52 15.83
N CYS A 61 10.44 7.33 15.29
CA CYS A 61 9.44 6.68 14.44
C CYS A 61 8.15 6.38 15.22
N MET A 62 8.25 6.09 16.52
CA MET A 62 7.07 5.95 17.36
C MET A 62 6.35 7.28 17.62
N GLU A 63 7.09 8.38 17.83
CA GLU A 63 6.51 9.71 18.00
C GLU A 63 5.74 10.14 16.74
N GLU A 64 6.35 9.96 15.56
CA GLU A 64 5.74 10.23 14.25
C GLU A 64 4.52 9.32 14.00
N HIS A 65 4.64 8.01 14.24
CA HIS A 65 3.53 7.06 14.04
C HIS A 65 2.31 7.39 14.91
N ARG A 66 2.55 7.84 16.15
CA ARG A 66 1.48 8.14 17.12
C ARG A 66 0.71 9.42 16.85
N GLU A 67 1.14 10.23 15.90
CA GLU A 67 0.30 11.32 15.37
C GLU A 67 -0.93 10.78 14.63
N TYR A 68 -0.86 9.56 14.09
CA TYR A 68 -1.88 8.98 13.21
C TYR A 68 -2.46 7.66 13.73
N SER A 69 -1.72 6.89 14.52
CA SER A 69 -2.17 5.57 15.01
C SER A 69 -1.58 5.20 16.36
N LEU A 70 -2.38 4.57 17.23
CA LEU A 70 -1.93 4.03 18.51
C LEU A 70 -1.60 2.55 18.46
N LEU A 71 -1.88 1.89 17.33
CA LEU A 71 -1.56 0.49 17.10
C LEU A 71 -0.06 0.29 16.94
N CYS A 72 0.38 -0.96 17.11
CA CYS A 72 1.75 -1.34 16.81
C CYS A 72 2.06 -1.09 15.32
N PRO A 73 3.21 -0.48 14.97
CA PRO A 73 3.66 -0.38 13.59
C PRO A 73 4.03 -1.74 12.96
N ASN A 74 4.13 -2.82 13.74
CA ASN A 74 4.38 -4.15 13.19
C ASN A 74 3.07 -4.74 12.63
N ASN A 75 3.08 -5.09 11.36
CA ASN A 75 1.92 -5.51 10.56
C ASN A 75 1.37 -6.88 10.93
N TRP A 76 2.12 -7.66 11.70
CA TRP A 76 1.74 -8.97 12.24
C TRP A 76 1.47 -8.94 13.74
N CYS A 77 1.41 -7.73 14.31
CA CYS A 77 1.02 -7.55 15.69
C CYS A 77 -0.50 -7.48 15.76
N ASP A 78 -1.12 -8.58 16.17
CA ASP A 78 -2.56 -8.65 16.42
C ASP A 78 -2.94 -8.04 17.79
N ASP A 79 -1.94 -7.66 18.59
CA ASP A 79 -2.20 -6.99 19.87
C ASP A 79 -2.77 -5.59 19.65
N GLU A 80 -3.92 -5.35 20.28
CA GLU A 80 -4.57 -4.05 20.32
C GLU A 80 -3.67 -2.99 20.98
N ALA A 81 -3.91 -1.72 20.65
CA ALA A 81 -3.26 -0.63 21.35
C ALA A 81 -3.51 -0.75 22.86
N ALA A 82 -2.50 -0.44 23.68
CA ALA A 82 -2.72 -0.35 25.12
C ALA A 82 -3.90 0.59 25.42
N PRO A 83 -4.70 0.29 26.46
CA PRO A 83 -5.84 1.12 26.82
C PRO A 83 -5.42 2.58 26.96
N LEU A 84 -6.25 3.47 26.42
CA LEU A 84 -6.03 4.90 26.51
C LEU A 84 -5.95 5.31 27.97
N SER A 85 -4.92 6.08 28.30
CA SER A 85 -4.81 6.70 29.61
C SER A 85 -5.74 7.92 29.65
N ASP A 86 -6.60 7.97 30.67
CA ASP A 86 -7.50 9.08 31.00
C ASP A 86 -6.78 10.30 31.59
N THR A 87 -5.48 10.17 31.90
CA THR A 87 -4.65 11.24 32.46
C THR A 87 -3.65 11.83 31.46
N CYS A 88 -3.50 11.23 30.27
CA CYS A 88 -2.60 11.73 29.24
C CYS A 88 -3.34 12.66 28.27
N GLU A 89 -2.97 13.94 28.23
CA GLU A 89 -3.56 14.94 27.33
C GLU A 89 -3.56 14.47 25.86
N ARG A 90 -2.46 13.86 25.38
CA ARG A 90 -2.40 13.28 24.02
C ARG A 90 -3.39 12.13 23.81
N CYS A 91 -3.63 11.29 24.81
CA CYS A 91 -4.67 10.25 24.73
C CYS A 91 -6.06 10.84 24.70
N ILE A 92 -6.32 11.89 25.48
CA ILE A 92 -7.62 12.58 25.50
C ILE A 92 -7.87 13.29 24.17
N GLU A 93 -6.88 14.00 23.64
CA GLU A 93 -6.95 14.66 22.34
C GLU A 93 -7.13 13.64 21.23
N TRP A 94 -6.32 12.57 21.20
CA TRP A 94 -6.46 11.48 20.24
C TRP A 94 -7.83 10.81 20.34
N ALA A 95 -8.31 10.51 21.55
CA ALA A 95 -9.65 9.98 21.77
C ALA A 95 -10.72 10.95 21.22
N SER A 96 -10.64 12.24 21.54
CA SER A 96 -11.61 13.22 21.04
C SER A 96 -11.60 13.33 19.51
N LYS A 97 -10.41 13.20 18.90
CA LYS A 97 -10.18 13.32 17.46
C LYS A 97 -10.49 12.05 16.69
N TYR A 98 -10.31 10.87 17.28
CA TYR A 98 -10.36 9.58 16.57
C TYR A 98 -11.38 8.58 17.16
N GLN A 99 -11.88 8.75 18.39
CA GLN A 99 -12.92 7.89 18.98
C GLN A 99 -14.33 8.19 18.42
N GLN A 100 -14.53 9.38 17.82
CA GLN A 100 -15.71 9.70 16.99
C GLN A 100 -15.48 9.41 15.50
N LEU A 101 -14.26 9.02 15.12
CA LEU A 101 -13.79 8.82 13.76
C LEU A 101 -13.01 7.51 13.69
N ALA A 102 -13.62 6.36 14.03
CA ALA A 102 -13.13 5.13 13.40
C ALA A 102 -13.21 5.43 11.90
N PRO A 103 -12.08 5.66 11.20
CA PRO A 103 -12.17 6.22 9.86
C PRO A 103 -12.90 5.15 9.07
N THR A 104 -14.07 5.46 8.55
CA THR A 104 -14.75 4.54 7.67
C THR A 104 -14.32 4.88 6.27
N LYS A 105 -14.20 3.84 5.43
CA LYS A 105 -13.97 4.00 4.00
C LYS A 105 -15.11 3.35 3.25
N VAL A 106 -15.49 3.94 2.13
CA VAL A 106 -16.45 3.33 1.21
C VAL A 106 -15.67 2.43 0.26
N VAL A 107 -16.09 1.19 0.16
CA VAL A 107 -15.44 0.17 -0.65
C VAL A 107 -16.45 -0.55 -1.51
N VAL A 108 -16.00 -1.12 -2.63
CA VAL A 108 -16.83 -1.95 -3.50
C VAL A 108 -16.25 -3.36 -3.58
N MET A 109 -17.13 -4.37 -3.59
CA MET A 109 -16.74 -5.75 -3.85
C MET A 109 -16.62 -5.99 -5.34
N VAL A 110 -15.55 -6.65 -5.77
CA VAL A 110 -15.31 -6.95 -7.18
C VAL A 110 -16.26 -8.03 -7.67
N ASP A 111 -17.18 -7.65 -8.56
CA ASP A 111 -17.95 -8.55 -9.41
C ASP A 111 -17.47 -8.43 -10.87
N PRO A 112 -16.70 -9.41 -11.40
CA PRO A 112 -15.95 -9.24 -12.63
C PRO A 112 -16.81 -8.91 -13.86
N LYS A 113 -17.98 -9.55 -13.99
CA LYS A 113 -18.82 -9.43 -15.20
C LYS A 113 -19.48 -8.05 -15.33
N PRO A 114 -20.26 -7.56 -14.34
CA PRO A 114 -20.86 -6.24 -14.41
C PRO A 114 -19.80 -5.14 -14.43
N MET A 115 -18.72 -5.26 -13.64
CA MET A 115 -17.64 -4.27 -13.64
C MET A 115 -16.95 -4.17 -15.00
N LEU A 116 -16.59 -5.30 -15.62
CA LEU A 116 -15.98 -5.29 -16.96
C LEU A 116 -16.93 -4.70 -18.01
N SER A 117 -18.23 -4.98 -17.92
CA SER A 117 -19.24 -4.40 -18.82
C SER A 117 -19.38 -2.88 -18.63
N SER A 118 -19.46 -2.43 -17.39
CA SER A 118 -19.47 -1.02 -16.99
C SER A 118 -18.22 -0.30 -17.52
N LEU A 119 -17.03 -0.87 -17.29
CA LEU A 119 -15.76 -0.31 -17.73
C LEU A 119 -15.68 -0.20 -19.26
N LYS A 120 -16.09 -1.25 -19.98
CA LYS A 120 -16.14 -1.22 -21.46
C LYS A 120 -17.06 -0.12 -21.99
N SER A 121 -18.22 0.07 -21.35
CA SER A 121 -19.19 1.11 -21.70
C SER A 121 -18.61 2.50 -21.43
N TYR A 122 -18.02 2.70 -20.25
CA TYR A 122 -17.35 3.95 -19.88
C TYR A 122 -16.25 4.36 -20.87
N PHE A 123 -15.40 3.43 -21.29
CA PHE A 123 -14.38 3.69 -22.31
C PHE A 123 -14.98 3.99 -23.70
N ALA A 124 -16.13 3.40 -24.04
CA ALA A 124 -16.80 3.67 -25.30
C ALA A 124 -17.38 5.09 -25.33
N ASP A 125 -18.00 5.51 -24.24
CA ASP A 125 -18.55 6.86 -24.06
C ASP A 125 -17.44 7.92 -24.01
N LEU A 126 -16.35 7.61 -23.32
CA LEU A 126 -15.17 8.46 -23.28
C LEU A 126 -14.55 8.63 -24.68
N ALA A 127 -14.41 7.54 -25.45
CA ALA A 127 -13.84 7.59 -26.79
C ALA A 127 -14.76 8.28 -27.82
N SER A 128 -16.08 8.32 -27.58
CA SER A 128 -17.02 9.07 -28.42
C SER A 128 -16.95 10.58 -28.16
N SER A 129 -16.70 10.96 -26.91
CA SER A 129 -16.61 12.35 -26.46
C SER A 129 -15.21 12.96 -26.62
N HIS A 130 -14.16 12.14 -26.51
CA HIS A 130 -12.75 12.59 -26.44
C HIS A 130 -11.86 11.77 -27.40
N LYS A 131 -11.42 12.39 -28.49
CA LYS A 131 -10.67 11.73 -29.58
C LYS A 131 -9.30 11.21 -29.12
N GLU A 132 -8.70 11.88 -28.15
CA GLU A 132 -7.43 11.53 -27.51
C GLU A 132 -7.51 10.18 -26.77
N CYS A 133 -8.66 9.87 -26.17
CA CYS A 133 -8.96 8.62 -25.48
C CYS A 133 -9.29 7.47 -26.45
N LYS A 134 -9.41 7.75 -27.76
CA LYS A 134 -9.73 6.73 -28.76
C LYS A 134 -8.60 5.72 -28.90
N LEU A 135 -8.88 4.47 -28.56
CA LEU A 135 -7.95 3.34 -28.72
C LEU A 135 -8.19 2.61 -30.04
N THR A 136 -7.15 2.05 -30.64
CA THR A 136 -7.31 1.14 -31.78
C THR A 136 -7.92 -0.19 -31.29
N LEU A 137 -8.51 -0.96 -32.20
CA LEU A 137 -9.14 -2.24 -31.87
C LEU A 137 -8.17 -3.20 -31.16
N SER A 138 -6.92 -3.26 -31.63
CA SER A 138 -5.88 -4.12 -31.03
C SER A 138 -5.54 -3.68 -29.60
N ILE A 139 -5.34 -2.39 -29.36
CA ILE A 139 -5.02 -1.87 -28.01
C ILE A 139 -6.17 -2.14 -27.06
N ARG A 140 -7.40 -1.86 -27.51
CA ARG A 140 -8.61 -2.09 -26.73
C ARG A 140 -8.76 -3.56 -26.34
N ARG A 141 -8.49 -4.49 -27.27
CA ARG A 141 -8.53 -5.93 -26.99
C ARG A 141 -7.50 -6.33 -25.93
N THR A 142 -6.27 -5.84 -26.04
CA THR A 142 -5.22 -6.14 -25.06
C THR A 142 -5.53 -5.55 -23.68
N LEU A 143 -5.96 -4.29 -23.64
CA LEU A 143 -6.30 -3.59 -22.39
C LEU A 143 -7.49 -4.25 -21.68
N PHE A 144 -8.56 -4.56 -22.41
CA PHE A 144 -9.73 -5.22 -21.81
C PHE A 144 -9.47 -6.67 -21.46
N GLY A 145 -8.56 -7.36 -22.15
CA GLY A 145 -8.09 -8.68 -21.72
C GLY A 145 -7.36 -8.61 -20.38
N HIS A 146 -6.52 -7.58 -20.18
CA HIS A 146 -5.89 -7.33 -18.88
C HIS A 146 -6.93 -7.08 -17.79
N PHE A 147 -7.89 -6.14 -18.00
CA PHE A 147 -8.94 -5.87 -17.02
C PHE A 147 -9.78 -7.11 -16.69
N GLU A 148 -10.13 -7.92 -17.70
CA GLU A 148 -10.87 -9.17 -17.49
C GLU A 148 -10.10 -10.15 -16.61
N THR A 149 -8.82 -10.40 -16.91
CA THR A 149 -7.97 -11.27 -16.08
C THR A 149 -7.82 -10.73 -14.67
N THR A 150 -7.53 -9.43 -14.52
CA THR A 150 -7.36 -8.79 -13.22
C THR A 150 -8.64 -8.89 -12.37
N LEU A 151 -9.80 -8.53 -12.93
CA LEU A 151 -11.08 -8.61 -12.23
C LEU A 151 -11.42 -10.05 -11.85
N LEU A 152 -11.21 -11.03 -12.74
CA LEU A 152 -11.44 -12.44 -12.44
C LEU A 152 -10.55 -12.96 -11.30
N ASN A 153 -9.30 -12.51 -11.24
CA ASN A 153 -8.40 -12.87 -10.15
C ASN A 153 -8.78 -12.14 -8.85
N ALA A 154 -9.30 -10.93 -8.94
CA ALA A 154 -9.76 -10.13 -7.81
C ALA A 154 -11.22 -10.40 -7.43
N GLU A 155 -11.86 -11.45 -7.98
CA GLU A 155 -13.28 -11.75 -7.73
C GLU A 155 -13.58 -11.91 -6.24
N GLY A 156 -14.55 -11.14 -5.74
CA GLY A 156 -14.96 -11.15 -4.34
C GLY A 156 -14.02 -10.41 -3.38
N TRP A 157 -12.91 -9.84 -3.88
CA TRP A 157 -12.09 -8.90 -3.11
C TRP A 157 -12.79 -7.54 -3.02
N VAL A 158 -12.35 -6.71 -2.08
CA VAL A 158 -12.99 -5.42 -1.78
C VAL A 158 -11.94 -4.33 -1.77
N PHE A 159 -12.23 -3.23 -2.47
CA PHE A 159 -11.29 -2.12 -2.66
C PHE A 159 -11.98 -0.77 -2.47
N ASP A 160 -11.22 0.23 -2.02
CA ASP A 160 -11.60 1.63 -2.16
C ASP A 160 -11.28 2.15 -3.58
N VAL A 161 -11.52 3.45 -3.83
CA VAL A 161 -11.39 4.07 -5.16
C VAL A 161 -9.98 3.88 -5.72
N ASP A 162 -8.98 4.24 -4.92
CA ASP A 162 -7.59 4.18 -5.36
C ASP A 162 -7.13 2.73 -5.47
N GLY A 163 -7.49 1.86 -4.52
CA GLY A 163 -7.15 0.44 -4.56
C GLY A 163 -7.67 -0.28 -5.81
N LEU A 164 -8.93 -0.04 -6.17
CA LEU A 164 -9.53 -0.66 -7.35
C LEU A 164 -8.89 -0.14 -8.64
N ALA A 165 -8.69 1.18 -8.73
CA ALA A 165 -8.05 1.79 -9.87
C ALA A 165 -6.62 1.30 -10.05
N GLU A 166 -5.85 1.18 -8.96
CA GLU A 166 -4.48 0.70 -9.01
C GLU A 166 -4.40 -0.74 -9.48
N VAL A 167 -5.24 -1.62 -8.95
CA VAL A 167 -5.27 -3.04 -9.33
C VAL A 167 -5.55 -3.21 -10.82
N LEU A 168 -6.40 -2.35 -11.40
CA LEU A 168 -6.71 -2.37 -12.82
C LEU A 168 -5.67 -1.68 -13.71
N ASP A 169 -4.76 -0.87 -13.14
CA ASP A 169 -3.83 -0.08 -13.92
C ASP A 169 -2.63 -0.91 -14.43
N PRO A 170 -2.53 -1.15 -15.75
CA PRO A 170 -1.43 -1.93 -16.32
C PRO A 170 -0.05 -1.27 -16.16
N LEU A 171 0.02 0.02 -15.84
CA LEU A 171 1.26 0.77 -15.75
C LEU A 171 1.85 0.79 -14.33
N LEU A 172 1.12 0.34 -13.31
CA LEU A 172 1.60 0.41 -11.92
C LEU A 172 2.43 -0.80 -11.50
N ALA A 173 2.06 -2.02 -11.90
CA ALA A 173 2.82 -3.22 -11.57
C ALA A 173 4.22 -3.16 -12.19
N ILE A 174 5.28 -3.28 -11.39
CA ILE A 174 6.67 -3.22 -11.86
C ILE A 174 6.98 -4.31 -12.89
N GLN A 175 6.35 -5.48 -12.74
CA GLN A 175 6.51 -6.63 -13.65
C GLN A 175 6.02 -6.30 -15.06
N ASP A 176 4.90 -5.57 -15.14
CA ASP A 176 4.20 -5.31 -16.38
C ASP A 176 4.55 -3.94 -16.96
N ARG A 177 4.93 -2.97 -16.13
CA ARG A 177 5.19 -1.58 -16.53
C ARG A 177 6.18 -1.52 -17.69
N ALA A 178 7.30 -2.23 -17.59
CA ALA A 178 8.28 -2.27 -18.67
C ALA A 178 7.73 -2.93 -19.94
N TYR A 179 6.90 -3.97 -19.82
CA TYR A 179 6.25 -4.61 -20.95
C TYR A 179 5.28 -3.64 -21.65
N TRP A 180 4.41 -2.96 -20.91
CA TRP A 180 3.47 -2.00 -21.46
C TRP A 180 4.20 -0.82 -22.11
N LEU A 181 5.14 -0.19 -21.41
CA LEU A 181 5.86 0.99 -21.90
C LEU A 181 6.77 0.72 -23.09
N LYS A 182 7.27 -0.52 -23.27
CA LYS A 182 8.01 -0.93 -24.48
C LYS A 182 7.14 -0.96 -25.72
N LYS A 183 5.83 -1.09 -25.57
CA LYS A 183 4.90 -1.15 -26.69
C LYS A 183 4.48 0.26 -27.09
N PRO A 184 4.32 0.57 -28.40
CA PRO A 184 3.90 1.89 -28.86
C PRO A 184 2.61 2.40 -28.20
N TYR A 185 1.71 1.49 -27.83
CA TYR A 185 0.45 1.83 -27.17
C TYR A 185 0.59 2.10 -25.68
N GLY A 186 1.53 1.48 -24.96
CA GLY A 186 1.75 1.82 -23.55
C GLY A 186 2.27 3.25 -23.40
N LYS A 187 3.09 3.73 -24.34
CA LYS A 187 3.47 5.16 -24.40
C LYS A 187 2.28 6.08 -24.65
N LYS A 188 1.24 5.61 -25.37
CA LYS A 188 0.00 6.37 -25.57
C LYS A 188 -0.82 6.40 -24.28
N LEU A 189 -0.93 5.29 -23.56
CA LEU A 189 -1.62 5.19 -22.26
C LEU A 189 -0.92 6.02 -21.18
N ALA A 190 0.41 6.07 -21.21
CA ALA A 190 1.26 6.81 -20.28
C ALA A 190 1.32 8.32 -20.55
N LYS A 191 0.56 8.85 -21.51
CA LYS A 191 0.50 10.30 -21.72
C LYS A 191 -0.23 10.95 -20.54
N PRO A 192 0.11 12.20 -20.19
CA PRO A 192 -0.60 12.94 -19.16
C PRO A 192 -2.11 12.98 -19.40
N ALA A 193 -2.88 12.97 -18.31
CA ALA A 193 -4.32 13.19 -18.37
C ALA A 193 -4.64 14.50 -19.13
N PRO A 194 -5.46 14.45 -20.19
CA PRO A 194 -6.05 15.65 -20.77
C PRO A 194 -6.74 16.46 -19.68
N SER A 195 -6.62 17.78 -19.71
CA SER A 195 -7.21 18.67 -18.68
C SER A 195 -8.72 18.48 -18.50
N ILE A 196 -9.41 17.98 -19.53
CA ILE A 196 -10.85 17.68 -19.49
C ILE A 196 -11.20 16.45 -18.64
N LEU A 197 -10.24 15.57 -18.37
CA LEU A 197 -10.40 14.41 -17.49
C LEU A 197 -9.98 14.71 -16.05
N VAL A 198 -9.42 15.89 -15.79
CA VAL A 198 -9.01 16.28 -14.44
C VAL A 198 -10.27 16.67 -13.67
N ASP A 199 -10.81 15.71 -12.92
CA ASP A 199 -11.90 15.92 -12.00
C ASP A 199 -11.36 16.55 -10.70
N ALA A 200 -11.76 17.79 -10.41
CA ALA A 200 -11.33 18.49 -9.19
C ALA A 200 -11.77 17.77 -7.90
N SER A 201 -12.78 16.90 -7.96
CA SER A 201 -13.23 16.08 -6.83
C SER A 201 -12.40 14.81 -6.62
N LEU A 202 -11.53 14.47 -7.58
CA LEU A 202 -10.55 13.38 -7.51
C LEU A 202 -9.16 13.94 -7.81
N PRO A 203 -8.49 14.57 -6.81
CA PRO A 203 -7.14 15.07 -7.01
C PRO A 203 -6.20 13.93 -7.41
N ALA A 204 -5.09 14.26 -8.08
CA ALA A 204 -4.06 13.29 -8.48
C ALA A 204 -3.65 12.40 -7.30
N ASN A 205 -3.43 11.11 -7.55
CA ASN A 205 -3.11 10.16 -6.49
C ASN A 205 -1.69 10.44 -5.97
N GLU A 206 -1.60 11.08 -4.79
CA GLU A 206 -0.33 11.43 -4.16
C GLU A 206 0.57 10.21 -3.91
N GLN A 207 -0.03 9.02 -3.71
CA GLN A 207 0.69 7.77 -3.47
C GLN A 207 1.42 7.25 -4.72
N ASN A 208 1.12 7.82 -5.90
CA ASN A 208 1.74 7.49 -7.17
C ASN A 208 2.65 8.60 -7.70
N ARG A 209 2.85 9.68 -6.95
CA ARG A 209 3.65 10.83 -7.40
C ARG A 209 5.07 10.41 -7.82
N ASP A 210 5.71 9.54 -7.04
CA ASP A 210 7.08 9.08 -7.32
C ASP A 210 7.20 8.18 -8.57
N LEU A 211 6.08 7.68 -9.11
CA LEU A 211 6.08 6.78 -10.26
C LEU A 211 6.07 7.52 -11.60
N TRP A 212 5.70 8.80 -11.61
CA TRP A 212 5.44 9.55 -12.85
C TRP A 212 6.39 10.73 -13.03
N PRO A 213 7.08 10.83 -14.18
CA PRO A 213 7.93 11.98 -14.49
C PRO A 213 7.12 13.29 -14.54
N ASN A 214 7.68 14.38 -14.00
CA ASN A 214 7.06 15.73 -13.98
C ASN A 214 5.73 15.83 -13.22
N ASP A 215 5.44 14.91 -12.30
CA ASP A 215 4.20 14.90 -11.49
C ASP A 215 2.90 14.75 -12.33
N GLU A 216 2.98 14.21 -13.55
CA GLU A 216 1.83 14.05 -14.43
C GLU A 216 1.31 12.60 -14.44
N GLU A 217 0.15 12.38 -13.80
CA GLU A 217 -0.54 11.09 -13.79
C GLU A 217 -0.94 10.69 -15.23
N PRO A 218 -0.67 9.44 -15.66
CA PRO A 218 -1.16 8.92 -16.93
C PRO A 218 -2.67 9.02 -17.05
N TRP A 219 -3.17 9.38 -18.23
CA TRP A 219 -4.60 9.51 -18.45
C TRP A 219 -5.36 8.20 -18.20
N ILE A 220 -4.72 7.05 -18.43
CA ILE A 220 -5.33 5.75 -18.15
C ILE A 220 -5.59 5.55 -16.65
N SER A 221 -4.64 5.94 -15.80
CA SER A 221 -4.73 5.88 -14.35
C SER A 221 -5.86 6.80 -13.86
N THR A 222 -5.90 8.04 -14.37
CA THR A 222 -6.96 9.01 -14.06
C THR A 222 -8.34 8.49 -14.46
N VAL A 223 -8.48 7.93 -15.67
CA VAL A 223 -9.75 7.34 -16.16
C VAL A 223 -10.22 6.19 -15.27
N LEU A 224 -9.31 5.31 -14.86
CA LEU A 224 -9.63 4.20 -13.97
C LEU A 224 -10.08 4.68 -12.59
N ARG A 225 -9.47 5.75 -12.06
CA ARG A 225 -9.90 6.37 -10.79
C ARG A 225 -11.28 7.00 -10.88
N ILE A 226 -11.57 7.75 -11.94
CA ILE A 226 -12.92 8.32 -12.16
C ILE A 226 -13.94 7.19 -12.27
N TRP A 227 -13.66 6.15 -13.06
CA TRP A 227 -14.56 5.02 -13.17
C TRP A 227 -14.74 4.27 -11.84
N ALA A 228 -13.67 4.03 -11.08
CA ALA A 228 -13.73 3.37 -9.78
C ALA A 228 -14.57 4.17 -8.78
N LYS A 229 -14.45 5.51 -8.79
CA LYS A 229 -15.33 6.39 -8.02
C LYS A 229 -16.79 6.22 -8.41
N VAL A 230 -17.12 6.18 -9.70
CA VAL A 230 -18.49 5.95 -10.16
C VAL A 230 -19.03 4.61 -9.67
N GLN A 231 -18.21 3.55 -9.66
CA GLN A 231 -18.62 2.25 -9.11
C GLN A 231 -18.88 2.33 -7.59
N ILE A 232 -17.99 2.96 -6.83
CA ILE A 232 -18.11 3.08 -5.38
C ILE A 232 -19.26 3.99 -4.97
N ASP A 233 -19.52 5.08 -5.70
CA ASP A 233 -20.67 5.94 -5.42
C ASP A 233 -22.00 5.20 -5.69
N ALA A 234 -22.01 4.22 -6.60
CA ALA A 234 -23.21 3.46 -6.96
C ALA A 234 -23.44 2.22 -6.08
N GLU A 235 -22.38 1.48 -5.75
CA GLU A 235 -22.45 0.15 -5.12
C GLU A 235 -21.63 0.05 -3.83
N GLY A 236 -21.04 1.16 -3.38
CA GLY A 236 -20.13 1.17 -2.25
C GLY A 236 -20.80 0.87 -0.92
N GLU A 237 -20.08 0.10 -0.09
CA GLU A 237 -20.43 -0.17 1.29
C GLU A 237 -19.45 0.54 2.22
N VAL A 238 -19.96 1.05 3.34
CA VAL A 238 -19.13 1.63 4.40
C VAL A 238 -18.49 0.50 5.21
N LYS A 239 -17.17 0.49 5.31
CA LYS A 239 -16.38 -0.41 6.17
C LYS A 239 -15.43 0.40 7.04
N ASP A 240 -14.87 -0.24 8.06
CA ASP A 240 -13.76 0.33 8.82
C ASP A 240 -12.54 0.54 7.91
N ALA A 241 -11.74 1.58 8.15
CA ALA A 241 -10.60 1.93 7.32
C ALA A 241 -9.53 0.84 7.27
N ASP A 242 -9.43 0.05 8.34
CA ASP A 242 -8.54 -1.09 8.44
C ASP A 242 -9.09 -2.35 7.78
N PHE A 243 -10.34 -2.35 7.31
CA PHE A 243 -10.94 -3.46 6.59
C PHE A 243 -10.04 -3.87 5.42
N LYS A 244 -9.59 -5.13 5.48
CA LYS A 244 -8.82 -5.78 4.43
C LYS A 244 -9.83 -6.40 3.46
N GLY A 245 -9.67 -6.18 2.16
CA GLY A 245 -10.42 -6.95 1.18
C GLY A 245 -10.10 -8.42 1.38
N TYR A 246 -11.09 -9.22 1.76
CA TYR A 246 -10.99 -10.68 1.83
C TYR A 246 -11.80 -11.25 0.69
N SER A 247 -11.29 -12.31 0.04
CA SER A 247 -12.05 -13.10 -0.92
C SER A 247 -13.20 -13.81 -0.21
N THR A 248 -14.44 -13.49 -0.54
CA THR A 248 -15.60 -14.06 0.16
C THR A 248 -15.99 -15.48 -0.28
N ARG A 249 -15.52 -16.01 -1.43
CA ARG A 249 -16.05 -17.30 -1.96
C ARG A 249 -15.15 -18.20 -2.80
N ARG A 250 -14.17 -17.68 -3.56
CA ARG A 250 -13.43 -18.50 -4.55
C ARG A 250 -12.14 -19.10 -3.99
N HIS A 251 -11.35 -18.33 -3.25
CA HIS A 251 -10.05 -18.77 -2.73
C HIS A 251 -10.12 -19.73 -1.53
N GLU A 252 -11.23 -19.73 -0.78
CA GLU A 252 -11.44 -20.69 0.32
C GLU A 252 -11.63 -22.14 -0.18
N ARG A 253 -12.25 -22.34 -1.35
CA ARG A 253 -12.48 -23.68 -1.92
C ARG A 253 -11.22 -24.34 -2.47
N GLU A 254 -10.26 -23.53 -2.94
CA GLU A 254 -9.03 -24.03 -3.59
C GLU A 254 -7.83 -24.06 -2.65
N GLY A 255 -8.02 -23.75 -1.35
CA GLY A 255 -6.96 -23.77 -0.34
C GLY A 255 -5.79 -22.82 -0.62
N THR A 256 -5.94 -21.94 -1.61
CA THR A 256 -4.91 -21.04 -2.11
C THR A 256 -5.43 -19.61 -1.95
N MET A 257 -5.10 -18.99 -0.82
CA MET A 257 -5.22 -17.54 -0.60
C MET A 257 -4.19 -16.76 -1.46
N ASN A 258 -3.94 -17.20 -2.69
CA ASN A 258 -2.87 -16.70 -3.54
C ASN A 258 -3.43 -15.74 -4.58
N PHE A 259 -4.14 -14.69 -4.15
CA PHE A 259 -4.06 -13.46 -4.96
C PHE A 259 -2.69 -12.87 -4.67
N GLU A 260 -1.70 -13.24 -5.47
CA GLU A 260 -0.40 -12.58 -5.49
C GLU A 260 -0.63 -11.18 -6.06
N PHE A 261 -0.76 -10.18 -5.18
CA PHE A 261 -0.80 -8.80 -5.62
C PHE A 261 0.43 -8.50 -6.49
N ALA A 262 0.25 -7.70 -7.53
CA ALA A 262 1.38 -7.23 -8.31
C ALA A 262 2.31 -6.38 -7.43
N ILE A 263 3.61 -6.42 -7.67
CA ILE A 263 4.56 -5.57 -6.94
C ILE A 263 4.50 -4.20 -7.61
N LYS A 264 4.18 -3.16 -6.85
CA LYS A 264 4.17 -1.78 -7.33
C LYS A 264 5.59 -1.23 -7.41
N GLN A 265 6.37 -1.44 -6.35
CA GLN A 265 7.79 -1.05 -6.30
C GLN A 265 8.57 -1.83 -5.22
N ILE A 266 9.89 -1.83 -5.39
CA ILE A 266 10.85 -2.31 -4.39
C ILE A 266 11.32 -1.08 -3.62
N LEU A 267 11.14 -1.11 -2.29
CA LEU A 267 11.44 -0.02 -1.39
C LEU A 267 12.83 -0.16 -0.78
N ASP A 268 13.23 -1.39 -0.45
CA ASP A 268 14.50 -1.67 0.21
C ASP A 268 14.97 -3.12 -0.05
N HIS A 269 16.19 -3.45 0.34
CA HIS A 269 16.77 -4.79 0.27
C HIS A 269 17.61 -5.11 1.52
N ARG A 270 17.72 -6.40 1.85
CA ARG A 270 18.60 -6.90 2.91
C ARG A 270 19.11 -8.31 2.60
N LEU A 271 20.12 -8.74 3.33
CA LEU A 271 20.45 -10.16 3.44
C LEU A 271 19.49 -10.81 4.44
N GLY A 272 18.94 -11.97 4.08
CA GLY A 272 18.09 -12.76 4.96
C GLY A 272 18.80 -13.21 6.22
N GLU A 273 18.03 -13.66 7.21
CA GLU A 273 18.53 -13.94 8.57
C GLU A 273 19.67 -14.98 8.61
N ASP A 274 19.73 -15.90 7.64
CA ASP A 274 20.78 -16.92 7.51
C ASP A 274 22.02 -16.44 6.72
N GLY A 275 22.10 -15.16 6.36
CA GLY A 275 23.20 -14.57 5.57
C GLY A 275 23.28 -15.04 4.11
N GLY A 276 22.31 -15.84 3.65
CA GLY A 276 22.32 -16.48 2.34
C GLY A 276 21.52 -15.76 1.25
N GLU A 277 20.20 -15.64 1.42
CA GLU A 277 19.32 -15.13 0.35
C GLU A 277 18.98 -13.65 0.51
N LYS A 278 18.95 -12.91 -0.59
CA LYS A 278 18.51 -11.50 -0.62
C LYS A 278 16.98 -11.44 -0.48
N GLU A 279 16.53 -10.56 0.41
CA GLU A 279 15.12 -10.20 0.58
C GLU A 279 14.90 -8.75 0.17
N TYR A 280 13.71 -8.47 -0.34
CA TYR A 280 13.31 -7.14 -0.80
C TYR A 280 12.05 -6.69 -0.07
N LEU A 281 12.03 -5.47 0.44
CA LEU A 281 10.82 -4.86 0.97
C LEU A 281 9.99 -4.34 -0.22
N VAL A 282 8.78 -4.87 -0.40
CA VAL A 282 7.93 -4.52 -1.54
C VAL A 282 6.67 -3.78 -1.12
N GLN A 283 6.26 -2.82 -1.95
CA GLN A 283 4.91 -2.26 -1.95
C GLN A 283 4.06 -3.00 -2.98
N TRP A 284 2.83 -3.33 -2.61
CA TRP A 284 1.87 -4.04 -3.47
C TRP A 284 0.91 -3.06 -4.13
N VAL A 285 0.48 -3.36 -5.35
CA VAL A 285 -0.56 -2.62 -6.06
C VAL A 285 -1.88 -2.71 -5.27
N GLY A 286 -2.54 -1.59 -5.05
CA GLY A 286 -3.81 -1.51 -4.31
C GLY A 286 -3.68 -1.55 -2.79
N TYR A 287 -2.46 -1.69 -2.26
CA TYR A 287 -2.17 -1.68 -0.82
C TYR A 287 -1.05 -0.68 -0.51
N PRO A 288 -1.37 0.63 -0.56
CA PRO A 288 -0.37 1.68 -0.52
C PRO A 288 0.21 1.92 0.88
N MET A 289 -0.48 1.49 1.94
CA MET A 289 -0.05 1.78 3.30
C MET A 289 1.21 0.99 3.69
N PRO A 290 2.18 1.59 4.40
CA PRO A 290 3.37 0.90 4.90
C PRO A 290 3.09 -0.38 5.67
N LYS A 291 1.90 -0.46 6.29
CA LYS A 291 1.49 -1.66 7.01
C LYS A 291 1.23 -2.90 6.15
N TYR A 292 1.28 -2.77 4.83
CA TYR A 292 1.13 -3.90 3.91
C TYR A 292 2.45 -4.27 3.23
N TYR A 293 3.53 -3.52 3.48
CA TYR A 293 4.82 -3.83 2.90
C TYR A 293 5.33 -5.14 3.49
N LYS A 294 5.94 -5.96 2.64
CA LYS A 294 6.47 -7.27 3.05
C LYS A 294 7.88 -7.45 2.53
N TRP A 295 8.72 -8.07 3.36
CA TRP A 295 9.97 -8.64 2.90
C TRP A 295 9.64 -9.91 2.12
N VAL A 296 10.06 -9.96 0.85
CA VAL A 296 9.91 -11.11 -0.02
C VAL A 296 11.29 -11.58 -0.45
N ALA A 297 11.53 -12.88 -0.33
CA ALA A 297 12.75 -13.48 -0.86
C ALA A 297 12.78 -13.33 -2.39
N ARG A 298 13.99 -13.19 -2.95
CA ARG A 298 14.18 -13.06 -4.40
C ARG A 298 13.41 -14.10 -5.21
N ALA A 299 13.36 -15.35 -4.73
CA ALA A 299 12.68 -16.46 -5.38
C ALA A 299 11.15 -16.28 -5.50
N TRP A 300 10.56 -15.46 -4.62
CA TRP A 300 9.12 -15.20 -4.56
C TRP A 300 8.70 -13.97 -5.36
N MET A 301 9.65 -13.24 -5.96
CA MET A 301 9.32 -12.14 -6.87
C MET A 301 8.95 -12.73 -8.23
N SER A 302 7.66 -12.83 -8.48
CA SER A 302 7.08 -13.43 -9.70
C SER A 302 7.59 -12.68 -10.95
N GLY A 303 8.57 -13.24 -11.68
CA GLY A 303 9.00 -12.75 -12.99
C GLY A 303 10.52 -12.55 -13.17
N PRO A 304 11.11 -12.96 -14.31
CA PRO A 304 12.51 -12.69 -14.60
C PRO A 304 12.77 -11.18 -14.67
N GLY A 305 13.60 -10.66 -13.77
CA GLY A 305 14.15 -9.31 -13.87
C GLY A 305 13.36 -8.21 -13.16
N VAL A 306 12.36 -8.54 -12.34
CA VAL A 306 11.63 -7.57 -11.49
C VAL A 306 12.60 -6.80 -10.58
N HIS A 307 13.46 -7.53 -9.87
CA HIS A 307 14.50 -6.94 -9.02
C HIS A 307 15.72 -6.46 -9.83
N ALA A 308 15.93 -6.92 -11.07
CA ALA A 308 17.17 -6.65 -11.80
C ALA A 308 17.39 -5.16 -12.13
N ALA A 309 16.31 -4.40 -12.31
CA ALA A 309 16.44 -2.94 -12.48
C ALA A 309 16.85 -2.26 -11.17
N TYR A 310 16.27 -2.70 -10.05
CA TYR A 310 16.59 -2.23 -8.72
C TYR A 310 18.04 -2.57 -8.33
N ASP A 311 18.46 -3.82 -8.55
CA ASP A 311 19.82 -4.29 -8.27
C ASP A 311 20.88 -3.47 -9.00
N ARG A 312 20.65 -3.19 -10.30
CA ARG A 312 21.56 -2.35 -11.10
C ARG A 312 21.66 -0.93 -10.56
N LEU A 313 20.55 -0.34 -10.11
CA LEU A 313 20.53 1.03 -9.60
C LEU A 313 21.25 1.15 -8.26
N HIS A 314 21.16 0.12 -7.41
CA HIS A 314 21.70 0.11 -6.06
C HIS A 314 23.04 -0.63 -5.95
N SER A 315 23.61 -1.07 -7.08
CA SER A 315 24.89 -1.81 -7.14
C SER A 315 24.92 -3.07 -6.26
N ILE A 316 23.82 -3.82 -6.30
CA ILE A 316 23.58 -5.05 -5.52
C ILE A 316 23.92 -6.30 -6.34
#